data_AF-A0A925A9B5-F1
#
_entry.id   AF-A0A925A9B5-F1
#
_cell.length_a   1.000
_cell.length_b   1.000
_cell.length_c   1.000
_cell.angle_alpha   90.00
_cell.angle_beta   90.00
_cell.angle_gamma   90.00
#
_symmetry.space_group_name_H-M   'P 1'
#
loop_
_entity.id
_entity.type
_entity.pdbx_description
1 polymer ?
#
loop_
_entity_poly.entity_id
_entity_poly.type
_entity_poly.pdbx_seq_one_letter_code
_entity_poly.pdbx_strand_id
1 'polypeptide(L)'
;MFTTGGRRLIIRGDATGVPIGIADGSAHELAAQGWRFSSHVHPDGSLLSSAGDRAVLSVFGNSRSAVLSPTGSRGLFSANGDMIGPGWLPGRY
;
A
#
# COMPACT_ATOMS: atom_id res chain seq x y z
N MET A 1 -7.01 2.26 0.06
CA MET A 1 -7.56 3.13 1.13
C MET A 1 -6.56 4.20 1.47
N PHE A 2 -7.03 5.44 1.53
CA PHE A 2 -6.26 6.60 1.93
C PHE A 2 -6.84 7.19 3.22
N THR A 3 -5.97 7.79 4.04
CA THR A 3 -6.40 8.46 5.27
C THR A 3 -5.79 9.86 5.37
N THR A 4 -6.54 10.83 5.92
CA THR A 4 -6.05 12.18 6.26
C THR A 4 -6.91 12.75 7.38
N GLY A 5 -6.30 13.27 8.45
CA GLY A 5 -7.02 14.01 9.51
C GLY A 5 -8.33 13.37 10.02
N GLY A 6 -8.38 12.04 10.17
CA GLY A 6 -9.59 11.31 10.60
C GLY A 6 -10.57 10.91 9.48
N ARG A 7 -10.36 11.38 8.25
CA ARG A 7 -11.12 11.00 7.05
C ARG A 7 -10.53 9.76 6.39
N ARG A 8 -11.38 8.99 5.71
CA ARG A 8 -10.99 7.85 4.88
C ARG A 8 -11.51 8.04 3.46
N LEU A 9 -10.70 7.68 2.48
CA LEU A 9 -11.06 7.62 1.06
C LEU A 9 -10.82 6.20 0.56
N ILE A 10 -11.86 5.59 -0.01
CA ILE A 10 -11.78 4.28 -0.65
C ILE A 10 -11.79 4.51 -2.15
N ILE A 11 -10.77 3.99 -2.82
CA ILE A 11 -10.66 3.98 -4.27
C ILE A 11 -10.66 2.53 -4.68
N ARG A 12 -11.54 2.20 -5.62
CA ARG A 12 -11.70 0.87 -6.17
C ARG A 12 -11.11 0.89 -7.57
N GLY A 13 -10.18 -0.02 -7.82
CA GLY A 13 -9.69 -0.31 -9.15
C GLY A 13 -10.61 -1.23 -9.93
N ASP A 14 -10.19 -1.59 -11.12
CA ASP A 14 -10.76 -2.64 -11.94
C ASP A 14 -9.77 -3.81 -12.06
N ALA A 15 -10.00 -4.70 -13.02
CA ALA A 15 -9.14 -5.86 -13.26
C ALA A 15 -7.72 -5.51 -13.73
N THR A 16 -7.52 -4.28 -14.21
CA THR A 16 -6.25 -3.82 -14.81
C THR A 16 -5.44 -2.92 -13.88
N GLY A 17 -6.08 -2.29 -12.89
CA GLY A 17 -5.38 -1.50 -11.90
C GLY A 17 -6.28 -0.58 -11.09
N VAL A 18 -5.66 0.34 -10.34
CA VAL A 18 -6.35 1.41 -9.61
C VAL A 18 -6.18 2.73 -10.36
N PRO A 19 -7.19 3.63 -10.35
CA PRO A 19 -7.12 4.94 -11.02
C PRO A 19 -6.30 5.95 -10.18
N ILE A 20 -5.12 5.53 -9.73
CA ILE A 20 -4.10 6.37 -9.12
C ILE A 20 -2.77 5.98 -9.72
N GLY A 21 -2.17 6.91 -10.45
CA GLY A 21 -0.88 6.77 -11.09
C GLY A 21 0.14 7.77 -10.55
N ILE A 22 1.42 7.37 -10.66
CA ILE A 22 2.54 8.32 -10.55
C ILE A 22 2.63 9.12 -11.87
N ALA A 23 2.49 8.43 -13.01
CA ALA A 23 2.68 9.00 -14.33
C ALA A 23 1.63 10.06 -14.71
N ASP A 24 0.39 9.91 -14.22
CA ASP A 24 -0.69 10.87 -14.47
C ASP A 24 -0.79 12.00 -13.41
N GLY A 25 0.11 11.99 -12.41
CA GLY A 25 0.18 13.00 -11.36
C GLY A 25 -0.84 12.85 -10.23
N SER A 26 -1.85 11.99 -10.36
CA SER A 26 -2.94 11.86 -9.38
C SER A 26 -2.45 11.44 -7.97
N ALA A 27 -1.40 10.61 -7.89
CA ALA A 27 -0.78 10.25 -6.62
C ALA A 27 -0.14 11.47 -5.92
N HIS A 28 0.53 12.34 -6.67
CA HIS A 28 1.17 13.55 -6.15
C HIS A 28 0.14 14.56 -5.64
N GLU A 29 -0.97 14.74 -6.35
CA GLU A 29 -2.05 15.62 -5.93
C GLU A 29 -2.66 15.18 -4.60
N LEU A 30 -2.93 13.89 -4.44
CA LEU A 30 -3.45 13.35 -3.18
C LEU A 30 -2.44 13.49 -2.04
N ALA A 31 -1.16 13.22 -2.30
CA ALA A 31 -0.10 13.42 -1.32
C ALA A 31 0.01 14.90 -0.87
N ALA A 32 -0.07 15.84 -1.80
CA ALA A 32 -0.06 17.28 -1.52
C ALA A 32 -1.26 17.75 -0.68
N GLN A 33 -2.40 17.07 -0.80
CA GLN A 33 -3.58 17.28 0.04
C GLN A 33 -3.48 16.61 1.43
N GLY A 34 -2.34 15.98 1.75
CA GLY A 34 -2.09 15.34 3.03
C GLY A 34 -2.69 13.94 3.15
N TRP A 35 -3.15 13.33 2.07
CA TRP A 35 -3.56 11.93 2.10
C TRP A 35 -2.36 11.01 2.30
N ARG A 36 -2.59 9.89 2.98
CA ARG A 36 -1.63 8.81 3.19
C ARG A 36 -2.13 7.53 2.56
N PHE A 37 -1.32 6.87 1.74
CA PHE A 37 -1.65 5.55 1.22
C PHE A 37 -1.54 4.51 2.34
N SER A 38 -2.68 4.16 2.94
CA SER A 38 -2.69 3.45 4.24
C SER A 38 -2.85 1.94 4.09
N SER A 39 -3.58 1.50 3.07
CA SER A 39 -3.67 0.08 2.71
C SER A 39 -4.23 -0.16 1.31
N HIS A 40 -4.02 -1.36 0.78
CA HIS A 40 -4.74 -1.89 -0.38
C HIS A 40 -5.03 -3.38 -0.22
N VAL A 41 -5.84 -3.92 -1.11
CA VAL A 41 -6.19 -5.34 -1.17
C VAL A 41 -5.63 -5.94 -2.44
N HIS A 42 -4.95 -7.08 -2.35
CA HIS A 42 -4.66 -7.93 -3.50
C HIS A 42 -5.75 -8.99 -3.65
N PRO A 43 -6.49 -9.02 -4.77
CA PRO A 43 -7.59 -9.97 -4.96
C PRO A 43 -7.17 -11.44 -4.93
N ASP A 44 -5.92 -11.74 -5.29
CA ASP A 44 -5.33 -13.09 -5.25
C ASP A 44 -4.96 -13.55 -3.84
N GLY A 45 -5.08 -12.68 -2.84
CA GLY A 45 -4.76 -12.97 -1.44
C GLY A 45 -3.29 -12.80 -1.06
N SER A 46 -2.43 -12.35 -1.98
CA SER A 46 -1.03 -12.03 -1.65
C SER A 46 -0.93 -10.98 -0.54
N LEU A 47 0.10 -11.10 0.29
CA LEU A 47 0.47 -10.11 1.30
C LEU A 47 1.80 -9.41 1.00
N LEU A 48 2.40 -9.71 -0.15
CA LEU A 48 3.67 -9.15 -0.60
C LEU A 48 3.44 -7.94 -1.48
N SER A 49 4.18 -6.87 -1.23
CA SER A 49 4.14 -5.66 -2.07
C SER A 49 4.78 -5.90 -3.43
N SER A 50 4.14 -5.38 -4.48
CA SER A 50 4.74 -5.25 -5.79
C SER A 50 5.72 -4.07 -5.85
N ALA A 51 6.51 -3.98 -6.93
CA ALA A 51 7.33 -2.79 -7.19
C ALA A 51 6.47 -1.53 -7.37
N GLY A 52 5.28 -1.66 -7.97
CA GLY A 52 4.32 -0.58 -8.13
C GLY A 52 3.76 -0.09 -6.79
N ASP A 53 3.42 -1.00 -5.88
CA ASP A 53 2.94 -0.64 -4.54
C ASP A 53 3.97 0.21 -3.78
N ARG A 54 5.24 -0.20 -3.85
CA ARG A 54 6.36 0.53 -3.21
C ARG A 54 6.62 1.89 -3.86
N ALA A 55 6.54 1.96 -5.19
CA ALA A 55 6.71 3.21 -5.92
C ALA A 55 5.58 4.20 -5.63
N VAL A 56 4.32 3.74 -5.55
CA VAL A 56 3.20 4.60 -5.16
C VAL A 56 3.39 5.07 -3.73
N LEU A 57 3.74 4.17 -2.80
CA LEU A 57 3.99 4.53 -1.41
C LEU A 57 5.08 5.61 -1.26
N SER A 58 6.14 5.59 -2.06
CA SER A 58 7.23 6.59 -1.96
C SER A 58 6.78 8.01 -2.32
N VAL A 59 5.67 8.18 -3.04
CA VAL A 59 5.05 9.49 -3.29
C VAL A 59 4.34 10.03 -2.06
N PHE A 60 3.81 9.15 -1.20
CA PHE A 60 3.07 9.54 -0.01
C PHE A 60 3.99 9.65 1.22
N GLY A 61 3.74 10.64 2.08
CA GLY A 61 4.58 10.92 3.25
C GLY A 61 4.47 9.93 4.43
N ASN A 62 4.02 8.69 4.22
CA ASN A 62 3.92 7.68 5.27
C ASN A 62 5.00 6.59 5.13
N SER A 63 5.57 6.16 6.26
CA SER A 63 6.71 5.23 6.29
C SER A 63 6.37 3.79 5.92
N ARG A 64 5.09 3.41 5.99
CA ARG A 64 4.59 2.07 5.67
C ARG A 64 3.13 2.10 5.26
N SER A 65 2.70 1.08 4.54
CA SER A 65 1.31 0.78 4.18
C SER A 65 1.02 -0.70 4.44
N ALA A 66 -0.25 -1.08 4.44
CA ALA A 66 -0.68 -2.45 4.65
C ALA A 66 -1.19 -3.10 3.34
N VAL A 67 -0.78 -4.33 3.09
CA VAL A 67 -1.44 -5.21 2.11
C VAL A 67 -2.43 -6.08 2.87
N LEU A 68 -3.66 -6.15 2.38
CA LEU A 68 -4.73 -6.96 2.93
C LEU A 68 -5.12 -8.07 1.95
N SER A 69 -5.43 -9.24 2.49
CA SER A 69 -6.09 -10.32 1.73
C SER A 69 -7.61 -10.21 1.87
N PRO A 70 -8.39 -10.82 0.95
CA PRO A 70 -9.85 -10.90 1.06
C PRO A 70 -10.36 -11.55 2.36
N THR A 71 -9.56 -12.41 2.99
CA THR A 71 -9.90 -13.10 4.25
C THR A 71 -9.52 -12.30 5.50
N GLY A 72 -8.96 -11.09 5.36
CA GLY A 72 -8.62 -10.20 6.47
C GLY A 72 -7.20 -10.35 7.01
N SER A 73 -6.38 -11.27 6.45
CA SER A 73 -4.94 -11.32 6.75
C SER A 73 -4.24 -10.04 6.31
N ARG A 74 -3.16 -9.66 7.00
CA ARG A 74 -2.48 -8.38 6.83
C ARG A 74 -0.95 -8.52 6.80
N GLY A 75 -0.33 -7.97 5.76
CA GLY A 75 1.10 -7.67 5.67
C GLY A 75 1.38 -6.18 5.79
N LEU A 76 2.62 -5.81 6.10
CA LEU A 76 3.09 -4.42 6.10
C LEU A 76 4.26 -4.30 5.13
N PHE A 77 4.37 -3.16 4.46
CA PHE A 77 5.50 -2.86 3.57
C PHE A 77 5.89 -1.40 3.68
N SER A 78 7.15 -1.12 3.35
CA SER A 78 7.70 0.23 3.17
C SER A 78 8.10 0.41 1.71
N ALA A 79 8.55 1.62 1.35
CA ALA A 79 9.14 1.87 0.03
C ALA A 79 10.35 0.94 -0.27
N ASN A 80 10.98 0.39 0.78
CA ASN A 80 12.17 -0.46 0.66
C ASN A 80 11.87 -1.98 0.62
N GLY A 81 10.61 -2.39 0.76
CA GLY A 81 10.26 -3.82 0.80
C GLY A 81 9.23 -4.18 1.85
N ASP A 82 8.87 -5.46 1.85
CA ASP A 82 7.95 -6.06 2.82
C ASP A 82 8.60 -6.09 4.21
N MET A 83 7.82 -5.66 5.21
CA MET A 83 8.22 -5.67 6.59
C MET A 83 7.84 -7.02 7.18
N ILE A 84 8.86 -7.81 7.49
CA ILE A 84 8.64 -9.05 8.23
C ILE A 84 8.44 -8.67 9.70
N GLY A 85 7.36 -9.18 10.31
CA GLY A 85 6.99 -8.83 11.68
C GLY A 85 8.14 -9.10 12.66
N PRO A 86 8.16 -8.44 13.84
CA PRO A 86 9.10 -8.78 14.89
C PRO A 86 8.87 -10.25 15.29
N GLY A 87 9.72 -11.16 14.80
CA GLY A 87 9.57 -12.60 15.02
C GLY A 87 9.90 -13.51 13.84
N TRP A 88 10.15 -12.98 12.63
CA TRP A 88 10.67 -13.84 11.56
C TRP A 88 12.18 -13.99 11.65
N LEU A 89 12.61 -15.22 11.89
CA LEU A 89 13.98 -15.67 11.67
C LEU A 89 13.92 -16.65 10.49
N PRO A 90 14.79 -16.54 9.48
CA PRO A 90 14.91 -17.60 8.49
C PRO A 90 15.31 -18.87 9.23
N GLY A 91 14.55 -19.95 9.01
CA GLY A 91 14.85 -21.26 9.56
C GLY A 91 16.28 -21.63 9.23
N ARG A 92 17.08 -21.88 10.27
CA ARG A 92 18.39 -22.52 10.10
C ARG A 92 18.12 -23.93 9.59
N TYR A 93 18.48 -24.18 8.34
CA TYR A 93 18.69 -25.53 7.83
C TYR A 93 19.99 -26.09 8.39
#